data_AF-A0A973SCI2-F1
#
_entry.id   AF-A0A973SCI2-F1
#
_cell.length_a   1.000
_cell.length_b   1.000
_cell.length_c   1.000
_cell.angle_alpha   90.00
_cell.angle_beta   90.00
_cell.angle_gamma   90.00
#
_symmetry.space_group_name_H-M   'P 1'
#
loop_
_entity.id
_entity.type
_entity.pdbx_description
1 polymer ?
#
loop_
_entity_poly.entity_id
_entity_poly.type
_entity_poly.pdbx_seq_one_letter_code
_entity_poly.pdbx_strand_id
1 'polypeptide(L)'
;MSWVEDWTVVAACRGMDPDELFVQGAAQNRAKTVCSGCPVRTECLADALDNRVEYGVWGGMTERERRALLRRRPEVRSWRQFLESAKEKYERSGEVVIEPRFAAAAAAATPQAVIPRQRDEAGSFGRA
;
A
#
# COMPACT_ATOMS: atom_id res chain seq x y z
N MET A 1 5.33 9.12 2.98
CA MET A 1 4.71 9.53 1.70
C MET A 1 3.52 10.42 2.02
N SER A 2 3.40 11.57 1.37
CA SER A 2 2.26 12.49 1.57
C SER A 2 0.93 11.83 1.20
N TRP A 3 -0.17 12.36 1.74
CA TRP A 3 -1.55 11.99 1.39
C TRP A 3 -1.80 12.04 -0.13
N VAL A 4 -2.58 11.09 -0.65
CA VAL A 4 -3.00 11.07 -2.07
C VAL A 4 -4.39 11.70 -2.16
N GLU A 5 -4.47 12.95 -2.66
CA GLU A 5 -5.75 13.67 -2.76
C GLU A 5 -6.74 12.98 -3.71
N ASP A 6 -6.30 12.63 -4.92
CA ASP A 6 -7.10 11.83 -5.86
C ASP A 6 -6.77 10.34 -5.70
N TRP A 7 -7.16 9.78 -4.57
CA TRP A 7 -6.91 8.37 -4.28
C TRP A 7 -7.70 7.43 -5.23
N THR A 8 -8.82 7.90 -5.80
CA THR A 8 -9.72 7.07 -6.60
C THR A 8 -9.09 6.59 -7.91
N VAL A 9 -8.12 7.33 -8.45
CA VAL A 9 -7.43 6.96 -9.70
C VAL A 9 -6.43 5.82 -9.54
N VAL A 10 -5.90 5.62 -8.34
CA VAL A 10 -4.90 4.58 -8.03
C VAL A 10 -5.47 3.43 -7.19
N ALA A 11 -6.77 3.44 -6.91
CA ALA A 11 -7.43 2.38 -6.17
C ALA A 11 -7.41 1.06 -6.95
N ALA A 12 -6.94 -0.02 -6.30
CA ALA A 12 -6.84 -1.35 -6.92
C ALA A 12 -8.20 -1.90 -7.40
N CYS A 13 -9.30 -1.52 -6.74
CA CYS A 13 -10.66 -1.95 -7.09
C CYS A 13 -11.29 -1.13 -8.23
N ARG A 14 -10.64 -0.08 -8.75
CA ARG A 14 -11.21 0.83 -9.77
C ARG A 14 -11.71 0.11 -11.03
N GLY A 15 -11.05 -0.98 -11.44
CA GLY A 15 -11.40 -1.74 -12.64
C GLY A 15 -12.38 -2.89 -12.40
N MET A 16 -12.89 -3.06 -11.19
CA MET A 16 -13.85 -4.11 -10.85
C MET A 16 -15.29 -3.67 -11.10
N ASP A 17 -16.19 -4.64 -11.21
CA ASP A 17 -17.62 -4.39 -11.14
C ASP A 17 -17.98 -3.71 -9.79
N PRO A 18 -18.62 -2.53 -9.79
CA PRO A 18 -19.06 -1.88 -8.56
C PRO A 18 -19.87 -2.78 -7.65
N ASP A 19 -20.71 -3.66 -8.20
CA ASP A 19 -21.60 -4.51 -7.42
C ASP A 19 -20.82 -5.50 -6.53
N GLU A 20 -19.59 -5.88 -6.92
CA GLU A 20 -18.71 -6.71 -6.09
C GLU A 20 -18.28 -6.01 -4.79
N LEU A 21 -18.32 -4.68 -4.72
CA LEU A 21 -17.94 -3.89 -3.55
C LEU A 21 -19.11 -3.65 -2.59
N PHE A 22 -20.35 -3.76 -3.05
CA PHE A 22 -21.57 -3.48 -2.28
C PHE A 22 -22.33 -4.74 -1.82
N VAL A 23 -21.68 -5.91 -1.88
CA VAL A 23 -22.21 -7.19 -1.39
C VAL A 23 -22.34 -7.26 0.14
N GLN A 24 -23.06 -8.28 0.63
CA GLN A 24 -23.35 -8.51 2.05
C GLN A 24 -22.80 -9.87 2.54
N GLY A 25 -22.64 -10.00 3.85
CA GLY A 25 -22.25 -11.26 4.49
C GLY A 25 -20.89 -11.80 4.00
N ALA A 26 -20.80 -13.11 3.78
CA ALA A 26 -19.55 -13.78 3.41
C ALA A 26 -18.96 -13.29 2.07
N ALA A 27 -19.79 -12.76 1.16
CA ALA A 27 -19.32 -12.23 -0.13
C ALA A 27 -18.38 -11.02 0.04
N GLN A 28 -18.48 -10.28 1.16
CA GLN A 28 -17.61 -9.14 1.46
C GLN A 28 -16.13 -9.56 1.61
N ASN A 29 -15.84 -10.84 1.86
CA ASN A 29 -14.48 -11.35 1.96
C ASN A 29 -13.70 -11.18 0.65
N ARG A 30 -14.37 -11.31 -0.50
CA ARG A 30 -13.75 -11.11 -1.82
C ARG A 30 -13.29 -9.67 -2.01
N ALA A 31 -14.16 -8.71 -1.71
CA ALA A 31 -13.82 -7.29 -1.74
C ALA A 31 -12.69 -6.94 -0.75
N LYS A 32 -12.71 -7.52 0.46
CA LYS A 32 -11.63 -7.34 1.44
C LYS A 32 -10.27 -7.81 0.94
N THR A 33 -10.21 -8.93 0.23
CA THR A 33 -8.96 -9.44 -0.34
C THR A 33 -8.35 -8.43 -1.31
N VAL A 34 -9.16 -7.79 -2.16
CA VAL A 34 -8.69 -6.74 -3.08
C VAL A 34 -8.12 -5.54 -2.31
N CYS A 35 -8.77 -5.13 -1.22
CA CYS A 35 -8.30 -4.02 -0.41
C CYS A 35 -6.95 -4.29 0.29
N SER A 36 -6.57 -5.56 0.52
CA SER A 36 -5.39 -5.91 1.35
C SER A 36 -4.06 -5.36 0.82
N GLY A 37 -3.90 -5.32 -0.52
CA GLY A 37 -2.71 -4.78 -1.20
C GLY A 37 -2.94 -3.41 -1.85
N CYS A 38 -4.05 -2.74 -1.57
CA CYS A 38 -4.38 -1.47 -2.21
C CYS A 38 -3.48 -0.35 -1.66
N PRO A 39 -2.75 0.42 -2.52
CA PRO A 39 -1.81 1.45 -2.07
C PRO A 39 -2.51 2.62 -1.35
N VAL A 40 -3.80 2.84 -1.63
CA VAL A 40 -4.60 3.95 -1.10
C VAL A 40 -5.67 3.50 -0.10
N ARG A 41 -5.41 2.39 0.59
CA ARG A 41 -6.35 1.80 1.56
C ARG A 41 -6.70 2.78 2.69
N THR A 42 -5.72 3.55 3.16
CA THR A 42 -5.88 4.50 4.27
C THR A 42 -6.72 5.70 3.85
N GLU A 43 -6.45 6.24 2.68
CA GLU A 43 -7.14 7.37 2.07
C GLU A 43 -8.61 7.02 1.79
N CYS A 44 -8.84 5.85 1.18
CA CYS A 44 -10.18 5.30 0.96
C CYS A 44 -10.97 5.08 2.27
N LEU A 45 -10.31 4.56 3.31
CA LEU A 45 -10.97 4.33 4.60
C LEU A 45 -11.34 5.65 5.29
N ALA A 46 -10.45 6.64 5.28
CA ALA A 46 -10.69 7.94 5.89
C ALA A 46 -11.91 8.62 5.26
N ASP A 47 -11.98 8.61 3.93
CA ASP A 47 -13.09 9.21 3.19
C ASP A 47 -14.42 8.54 3.54
N ALA A 48 -14.44 7.21 3.65
CA ALA A 48 -15.63 6.47 4.05
C ALA A 48 -16.08 6.76 5.50
N LEU A 49 -15.13 7.00 6.42
CA LEU A 49 -15.41 7.30 7.82
C LEU A 49 -15.88 8.75 8.01
N ASP A 50 -15.22 9.71 7.35
CA ASP A 50 -15.58 11.13 7.39
C ASP A 50 -16.97 11.37 6.77
N ASN A 51 -17.25 10.75 5.63
CA ASN A 51 -18.57 10.84 4.96
C ASN A 51 -19.63 9.88 5.54
N ARG A 52 -19.28 9.08 6.55
CA ARG A 52 -20.17 8.07 7.17
C ARG A 52 -20.86 7.16 6.15
N VAL A 53 -20.13 6.74 5.13
CA VAL A 53 -20.68 5.92 4.03
C VAL A 53 -21.31 4.65 4.60
N GLU A 54 -22.57 4.43 4.25
CA GLU A 54 -23.40 3.42 4.90
C GLU A 54 -23.19 2.01 4.36
N TYR A 55 -22.79 1.84 3.10
CA TYR A 55 -22.74 0.54 2.45
C TYR A 55 -21.37 0.19 1.88
N GLY A 56 -21.20 -1.09 1.54
CA GLY A 56 -20.03 -1.62 0.84
C GLY A 56 -18.75 -1.74 1.68
N VAL A 57 -17.71 -2.28 1.05
CA VAL A 57 -16.38 -2.46 1.62
C VAL A 57 -15.48 -1.30 1.22
N TRP A 58 -14.94 -0.59 2.22
CA TRP A 58 -14.09 0.58 2.04
C TRP A 58 -12.82 0.41 2.84
N GLY A 59 -11.65 0.60 2.21
CA GLY A 59 -10.35 0.43 2.87
C GLY A 59 -10.15 -0.93 3.56
N GLY A 60 -10.84 -1.98 3.08
CA GLY A 60 -10.85 -3.32 3.67
C GLY A 60 -11.76 -3.48 4.88
N MET A 61 -12.61 -2.50 5.20
CA MET A 61 -13.59 -2.56 6.28
C MET A 61 -15.02 -2.62 5.75
N THR A 62 -15.81 -3.53 6.31
CA THR A 62 -17.27 -3.57 6.15
C THR A 62 -17.93 -2.39 6.85
N GLU A 63 -19.16 -2.09 6.43
CA GLU A 63 -20.07 -1.18 7.13
C GLU A 63 -20.11 -1.43 8.65
N ARG A 64 -20.29 -2.69 9.07
CA ARG A 64 -20.39 -3.04 10.50
C ARG A 64 -19.11 -2.71 11.27
N GLU A 65 -17.95 -2.99 10.67
CA GLU A 65 -16.64 -2.67 11.26
C GLU A 65 -16.41 -1.16 11.34
N ARG A 66 -16.76 -0.41 10.28
CA ARG A 66 -16.66 1.07 10.28
C ARG A 66 -17.55 1.67 11.35
N ARG A 67 -18.81 1.23 11.47
CA ARG A 67 -19.70 1.69 12.56
C ARG A 67 -19.16 1.36 13.94
N ALA A 68 -18.57 0.18 14.13
CA ALA A 68 -17.94 -0.16 15.40
C ALA A 68 -16.75 0.75 15.73
N LEU A 69 -15.94 1.11 14.72
CA LEU A 69 -14.83 2.04 14.87
C LEU A 69 -15.31 3.45 15.24
N LEU A 70 -16.32 3.98 14.53
CA LEU A 70 -16.92 5.28 14.82
C LEU A 70 -17.48 5.37 16.25
N ARG A 71 -18.07 4.29 16.77
CA ARG A 71 -18.55 4.22 18.16
C ARG A 71 -17.42 4.18 19.20
N ARG A 72 -16.29 3.56 18.85
CA ARG A 72 -15.12 3.46 19.74
C ARG A 72 -14.32 4.75 19.83
N ARG A 73 -14.45 5.63 18.83
CA ARG A 73 -13.73 6.91 18.75
C ARG A 73 -14.65 8.08 18.41
N PRO A 74 -15.60 8.41 19.29
CA PRO A 74 -16.52 9.54 19.07
C PRO A 74 -15.81 10.91 19.05
N GLU A 75 -14.59 11.00 19.57
CA GLU A 75 -13.79 12.22 19.66
C GLU A 75 -13.12 12.62 18.33
N VAL A 76 -12.96 11.69 17.39
CA VAL A 76 -12.28 11.94 16.12
C VAL A 76 -13.21 12.72 15.19
N ARG A 77 -12.85 13.98 14.89
CA ARG A 77 -13.62 14.87 14.01
C ARG A 77 -13.17 14.83 12.54
N SER A 78 -11.93 14.44 12.28
CA SER A 78 -11.39 14.24 10.93
C SER A 78 -10.56 12.97 10.91
N TRP A 79 -11.09 11.95 10.24
CA TRP A 79 -10.43 10.67 10.03
C TRP A 79 -9.27 10.79 9.07
N ARG A 80 -9.34 11.70 8.08
CA ARG A 80 -8.18 12.08 7.25
C ARG A 80 -6.98 12.48 8.11
N GLN A 81 -7.11 13.53 8.92
CA GLN A 81 -6.01 14.05 9.75
C GLN A 81 -5.52 13.00 10.75
N PHE A 82 -6.45 12.26 11.36
CA PHE A 82 -6.13 11.23 12.33
C PHE A 82 -5.30 10.09 11.70
N LEU A 83 -5.72 9.58 10.55
CA LEU A 83 -5.06 8.46 9.88
C LEU A 83 -3.77 8.89 9.17
N GLU A 84 -3.71 10.11 8.63
CA GLU A 84 -2.48 10.70 8.10
C GLU A 84 -1.40 10.80 9.19
N SER A 85 -1.75 11.37 10.36
CA SER A 85 -0.85 11.45 11.50
C SER A 85 -0.37 10.06 11.97
N ALA A 86 -1.24 9.05 11.91
CA ALA A 86 -0.89 7.67 12.26
C ALA A 86 0.07 7.04 11.23
N LYS A 87 -0.17 7.26 9.93
CA LYS A 87 0.69 6.81 8.82
C LYS A 87 2.09 7.41 8.94
N GLU A 88 2.19 8.72 9.15
CA GLU A 88 3.48 9.41 9.32
C GLU A 88 4.26 8.90 10.53
N LYS A 89 3.58 8.66 11.66
CA LYS A 89 4.22 8.10 12.85
C LYS A 89 4.76 6.70 12.60
N TYR A 90 3.98 5.85 11.92
CA TYR A 90 4.41 4.51 11.55
C TYR A 90 5.61 4.51 10.61
N GLU A 91 5.56 5.32 9.55
CA GLU A 91 6.67 5.52 8.61
C GLU A 91 7.93 6.03 9.33
N ARG A 92 7.78 7.01 10.24
CA ARG A 92 8.88 7.56 11.04
C ARG A 92 9.44 6.56 12.06
N SER A 93 8.59 5.68 12.59
CA SER A 93 8.98 4.63 13.53
C SER A 93 9.72 3.45 12.88
N GLY A 94 9.76 3.38 11.54
CA GLY A 94 10.79 2.63 10.83
C GLY A 94 10.66 1.10 10.80
N GLU A 95 9.47 0.53 10.92
CA GLU A 95 9.25 -0.92 10.70
C GLU A 95 8.40 -1.18 9.45
N VAL A 96 8.92 -0.89 8.26
CA VAL A 96 8.57 -1.68 7.05
C VAL A 96 9.77 -1.76 6.10
N VAL A 97 10.34 -2.96 6.02
CA VAL A 97 11.08 -3.45 4.85
C VAL A 97 10.07 -3.67 3.73
N ILE A 98 10.03 -2.77 2.75
CA ILE A 98 9.30 -3.00 1.49
C ILE A 98 10.31 -3.51 0.47
N GLU A 99 10.60 -4.81 0.48
CA GLU A 99 11.14 -5.43 -0.73
C GLU A 99 10.05 -5.43 -1.81
N PRO A 100 10.33 -4.96 -3.03
CA PRO A 100 9.32 -4.76 -4.06
C PRO A 100 8.93 -6.11 -4.67
N ARG A 101 7.91 -6.78 -4.12
CA ARG A 101 7.30 -7.96 -4.78
C ARG A 101 6.48 -7.61 -6.04
N PHE A 102 6.48 -6.34 -6.47
CA PHE A 102 5.82 -5.84 -7.68
C PHE A 102 6.79 -5.24 -8.73
N ALA A 103 8.10 -5.50 -8.64
CA ALA A 103 9.05 -5.11 -9.68
C ALA A 103 9.44 -6.30 -10.58
N ALA A 104 8.48 -6.86 -11.33
CA ALA A 104 8.79 -7.75 -12.45
C ALA A 104 7.61 -7.91 -13.42
N ALA A 105 7.27 -6.84 -14.15
CA ALA A 105 6.58 -6.95 -15.44
C ALA A 105 6.68 -5.64 -16.24
N ALA A 106 7.89 -5.21 -16.60
CA ALA A 106 8.16 -4.41 -17.81
C ALA A 106 9.64 -4.00 -17.86
N ALA A 107 10.44 -4.70 -18.67
CA ALA A 107 11.43 -4.15 -19.60
C ALA A 107 12.38 -5.28 -20.03
N ALA A 108 12.20 -5.73 -21.27
CA ALA A 108 13.14 -6.56 -21.98
C ALA A 108 14.27 -5.68 -22.59
N ALA A 109 15.40 -6.34 -22.90
CA ALA A 109 16.42 -6.00 -23.92
C ALA A 109 17.40 -4.83 -23.60
N THR A 110 18.74 -4.88 -23.77
CA THR A 110 19.79 -5.86 -24.14
C THR A 110 21.18 -5.21 -23.75
N PRO A 111 22.39 -5.59 -24.23
CA PRO A 111 23.45 -6.27 -23.48
C PRO A 111 24.76 -5.46 -23.23
N GLN A 112 25.58 -6.04 -22.33
CA GLN A 112 27.06 -6.08 -22.28
C GLN A 112 27.88 -4.79 -22.43
N ALA A 113 28.57 -4.44 -21.34
CA ALA A 113 29.91 -3.87 -21.38
C ALA A 113 30.74 -4.49 -20.24
N VAL A 114 31.46 -5.58 -20.53
CA VAL A 114 32.58 -6.04 -19.69
C VAL A 114 33.71 -5.03 -19.89
N ILE A 115 34.01 -4.28 -18.83
CA ILE A 115 35.11 -3.32 -18.77
C ILE A 115 36.41 -4.13 -18.57
N PRO A 116 37.46 -3.93 -19.39
CA PRO A 116 38.76 -4.56 -19.16
C PRO A 116 39.58 -3.68 -18.20
N ARG A 117 40.08 -4.24 -17.10
CA ARG A 117 41.14 -3.65 -16.27
C ARG A 117 41.82 -4.73 -15.43
N GLN A 118 43.11 -4.72 -15.16
CA GLN A 118 44.33 -4.24 -15.82
C GLN A 118 45.44 -5.06 -15.11
N ARG A 119 46.55 -5.27 -15.80
CA ARG A 119 47.73 -5.97 -15.32
C ARG A 119 48.43 -5.13 -14.25
N ASP A 120 48.65 -5.70 -13.07
CA ASP A 120 49.64 -5.22 -12.11
C ASP A 120 50.64 -6.34 -11.81
N GLU A 121 51.88 -6.07 -12.23
CA GLU A 121 53.08 -6.83 -11.94
C GLU A 121 53.66 -6.43 -10.57
N ALA A 122 54.29 -7.40 -9.90
CA ALA A 122 55.29 -7.33 -8.82
C ALA A 122 54.86 -8.19 -7.61
N GLY A 123 55.66 -9.08 -7.05
CA GLY A 123 57.06 -9.40 -7.30
C GLY A 123 57.50 -10.57 -6.39
N SER A 124 58.48 -11.31 -6.91
CA SER A 124 59.47 -12.16 -6.25
C SER A 124 59.53 -12.18 -4.71
N PHE A 125 59.39 -13.36 -4.12
CA PHE A 125 60.16 -13.93 -2.97
C PHE A 125 59.78 -15.43 -2.95
N GLY A 126 60.62 -16.47 -3.05
CA GLY A 126 62.00 -16.65 -2.65
C GLY A 126 62.05 -17.69 -1.51
N ARG A 127 62.83 -18.78 -1.71
CA ARG A 127 63.26 -19.83 -0.73
C ARG A 127 62.27 -21.00 -0.52
N ALA A 128 62.68 -22.25 -0.34
CA ALA A 128 63.98 -22.89 -0.16
C ALA A 128 63.91 -24.33 -0.71
#